data_AF-A0A9P9T4P3-F1
#
_entry.id   AF-A0A9P9T4P3-F1
#
_cell.length_a   1.000
_cell.length_b   1.000
_cell.length_c   1.000
_cell.angle_alpha   90.00
_cell.angle_beta   90.00
_cell.angle_gamma   90.00
#
_symmetry.space_group_name_H-M   'P 1'
#
loop_
_entity.id
_entity.type
_entity.pdbx_description
1 polymer ?
#
loop_
_entity_poly.entity_id
_entity_poly.type
_entity_poly.pdbx_seq_one_letter_code
_entity_poly.pdbx_strand_id
1 'polypeptide(L)' 'FKATLESAMLTADADARLERLTNWRSFPDHEIIHPPAHADHFIPFLVATSAGAPDKTTKYTTWTLQEADMSTYSW' A
#
# COMPACT_ATOMS: atom_id res chain seq x y z
N PHE A 1 0.68 -8.14 -7.24
CA PHE A 1 0.80 -6.90 -6.43
C PHE A 1 -0.13 -6.80 -5.20
N LYS A 2 -1.46 -6.74 -5.37
CA LYS A 2 -2.46 -6.41 -4.32
C LYS A 2 -2.31 -7.18 -3.00
N ALA A 3 -2.21 -8.52 -3.07
CA ALA A 3 -2.10 -9.36 -1.87
C ALA A 3 -0.81 -9.08 -1.06
N THR A 4 0.31 -8.85 -1.75
CA THR A 4 1.60 -8.51 -1.11
C THR A 4 1.52 -7.13 -0.45
N LEU A 5 0.91 -6.15 -1.13
CA LEU A 5 0.66 -4.83 -0.56
C LEU A 5 -0.20 -4.92 0.70
N GLU A 6 -1.32 -5.65 0.64
CA GLU A 6 -2.21 -5.84 1.79
C GLU A 6 -1.51 -6.53 2.96
N SER A 7 -0.68 -7.54 2.70
CA SER A 7 0.14 -8.18 3.74
C SER A 7 1.15 -7.21 4.37
N ALA A 8 1.79 -6.34 3.58
CA ALA A 8 2.69 -5.30 4.09
C ALA A 8 1.95 -4.30 4.97
N MET A 9 0.78 -3.88 4.53
CA MET A 9 -0.10 -2.93 5.21
C MET A 9 -0.59 -3.41 6.58
N LEU A 10 -0.88 -4.70 6.71
CA LEU A 10 -1.37 -5.30 7.96
C LEU A 10 -0.25 -5.60 8.97
N THR A 11 0.99 -5.17 8.71
CA THR A 11 2.08 -5.22 9.69
C THR A 11 1.79 -4.22 10.82
N ALA A 12 1.74 -4.71 12.05
CA ALA A 12 1.43 -3.89 13.23
C ALA A 12 2.58 -2.95 13.59
N ASP A 13 3.81 -3.45 13.54
CA ASP A 13 5.00 -2.65 13.77
C ASP A 13 5.21 -1.64 12.64
N ALA A 14 5.29 -0.36 12.99
CA ALA A 14 5.33 0.74 12.03
C ALA A 14 6.64 0.74 11.22
N ASP A 15 7.78 0.45 11.86
CA ASP A 15 9.08 0.44 11.20
C ASP A 15 9.18 -0.73 10.22
N ALA A 16 8.74 -1.93 10.63
CA ALA A 16 8.68 -3.10 9.75
C ALA A 16 7.68 -2.91 8.60
N ARG A 17 6.55 -2.22 8.84
CA ARG A 17 5.60 -1.83 7.79
C ARG A 17 6.28 -0.92 6.77
N LEU A 18 6.97 0.12 7.24
CA LEU A 18 7.67 1.07 6.39
C LEU A 18 8.78 0.41 5.57
N GLU A 19 9.59 -0.46 6.17
CA GLU A 19 10.62 -1.23 5.46
C GLU A 19 10.02 -2.06 4.32
N ARG A 20 8.93 -2.79 4.58
CA ARG A 20 8.25 -3.60 3.56
C ARG A 20 7.66 -2.75 2.44
N LEU A 21 7.10 -1.58 2.77
CA LEU A 21 6.46 -0.68 1.81
C LEU A 21 7.45 0.14 1.01
N THR A 22 8.60 0.52 1.56
CA THR A 22 9.67 1.20 0.78
C THR A 22 10.25 0.28 -0.29
N ASN A 23 10.26 -1.04 -0.06
CA ASN A 23 10.66 -2.04 -1.05
C ASN A 23 9.51 -2.53 -1.95
N TRP A 24 8.42 -1.76 -2.11
CA TRP A 24 7.25 -2.16 -2.92
C TRP A 24 7.57 -2.51 -4.38
N ARG A 25 8.70 -2.01 -4.92
CA ARG A 25 9.20 -2.36 -6.26
C ARG A 25 9.67 -3.82 -6.36
N SER A 26 9.81 -4.54 -5.24
CA SER A 26 10.04 -5.98 -5.26
C SER A 26 8.74 -6.81 -5.33
N PHE A 27 7.56 -6.16 -5.34
CA PHE A 27 6.29 -6.86 -5.34
C PHE A 27 6.00 -7.46 -6.72
N PRO A 28 5.23 -8.56 -6.78
CA PRO A 28 4.79 -9.12 -8.06
C PRO A 28 4.01 -8.08 -8.88
N ASP A 29 4.27 -8.04 -10.19
CA ASP A 29 3.58 -7.19 -11.18
C ASP A 29 3.73 -5.67 -10.96
N HIS A 30 4.71 -5.23 -10.19
CA HIS A 30 4.87 -3.82 -9.84
C HIS A 30 5.01 -2.90 -11.06
N GLU A 31 5.71 -3.32 -12.12
CA GLU A 31 5.86 -2.51 -13.35
C GLU A 31 4.57 -2.43 -14.17
N ILE A 32 3.69 -3.44 -14.06
CA ILE A 32 2.40 -3.44 -14.76
C ILE A 32 1.44 -2.48 -14.06
N ILE A 33 1.39 -2.52 -12.72
CA ILE A 33 0.46 -1.69 -11.93
C ILE A 33 0.96 -0.25 -11.83
N HIS A 34 2.25 -0.07 -11.59
CA HIS A 34 2.89 1.24 -11.48
C HIS A 34 4.15 1.25 -12.36
N PRO A 35 4.05 1.61 -13.63
CA PRO A 35 5.20 1.67 -14.52
C PRO A 35 6.32 2.57 -13.96
N PRO A 36 7.58 2.36 -14.40
CA PRO A 36 8.67 3.29 -14.09
C PRO A 36 8.26 4.74 -14.39
N ALA A 37 8.58 5.66 -13.49
CA ALA A 37 8.19 7.08 -13.55
C ALA A 37 6.67 7.40 -13.49
N HIS A 38 5.79 6.41 -13.29
CA HIS A 38 4.34 6.57 -13.23
C HIS A 38 3.74 5.94 -11.96
N ALA A 39 4.29 6.31 -10.81
CA ALA A 39 3.83 5.86 -9.49
C ALA A 39 3.07 6.95 -8.72
N ASP A 40 2.64 8.02 -9.39
CA ASP A 40 2.13 9.24 -8.76
C ASP A 40 0.90 8.99 -7.88
N HIS A 41 0.06 8.02 -8.24
CA HIS A 41 -1.09 7.61 -7.42
C HIS A 41 -0.70 6.75 -6.21
N PHE A 42 0.50 6.16 -6.21
CA PHE A 42 1.01 5.31 -5.13
C PHE A 42 1.82 6.09 -4.09
N ILE A 43 2.48 7.20 -4.48
CA ILE A 43 3.31 7.98 -3.56
C ILE A 43 2.51 8.55 -2.37
N PRO A 44 1.32 9.16 -2.54
CA PRO A 44 0.53 9.64 -1.41
C PRO A 44 0.18 8.54 -0.41
N PHE A 45 -0.05 7.32 -0.92
CA PHE A 45 -0.32 6.16 -0.09
C PHE A 45 0.88 5.81 0.79
N LEU A 46 2.09 5.74 0.22
CA LEU A 46 3.32 5.48 0.99
C LEU A 46 3.54 6.53 2.09
N VAL A 47 3.33 7.81 1.79
CA VAL A 47 3.46 8.88 2.80
C VAL A 47 2.50 8.64 3.97
N ALA A 48 1.23 8.38 3.68
CA ALA A 48 0.24 8.11 4.72
C ALA A 48 0.61 6.89 5.59
N THR A 49 1.18 5.84 4.99
CA THR A 49 1.58 4.62 5.72
C THR A 49 2.66 4.85 6.78
N SER A 50 3.55 5.82 6.54
CA SER A 50 4.63 6.21 7.44
C SER A 50 4.19 7.15 8.57
N ALA A 51 3.07 7.84 8.39
CA ALA A 51 2.51 8.78 9.36
C ALA A 51 1.59 8.10 10.38
N GLY A 52 1.20 6.84 10.13
CA GLY A 52 0.32 6.06 11.00
C GLY A 52 0.95 5.65 12.32
N ALA A 53 0.16 5.65 13.38
CA ALA A 53 0.58 5.14 14.69
C ALA A 53 0.96 3.64 14.61
N PRO A 54 1.71 3.10 15.60
CA PRO A 54 2.08 1.67 15.68
C PRO A 54 0.90 0.75 16.02
N ASP A 55 -0.33 1.19 15.79
CA ASP A 55 -1.53 0.40 15.99
C ASP A 55 -1.92 -0.37 14.71
N LYS A 56 -2.98 -1.18 14.86
CA LYS A 56 -3.42 -2.11 13.84
C LYS A 56 -4.07 -1.33 12.69
N THR A 57 -3.44 -1.37 11.52
CA THR A 57 -4.04 -0.90 10.26
C THR A 57 -5.43 -1.51 10.07
N THR A 58 -6.43 -0.66 9.83
CA THR A 58 -7.80 -1.08 9.52
C THR A 58 -8.07 -0.86 8.04
N LYS A 59 -8.45 -1.94 7.33
CA LYS A 59 -8.97 -1.86 5.96
C LYS A 59 -10.48 -1.66 6.04
N TYR A 60 -10.99 -0.56 5.49
CA TYR A 60 -12.43 -0.23 5.59
C TYR A 60 -13.22 -0.72 4.39
N THR A 61 -13.00 -0.10 3.24
CA THR A 61 -13.88 -0.24 2.08
C THR A 61 -13.07 -0.63 0.88
N THR A 62 -13.56 -1.62 0.16
CA THR A 62 -13.16 -1.88 -1.23
C THR A 62 -14.34 -1.48 -2.11
N TRP A 63 -14.13 -0.56 -3.04
CA TRP A 63 -15.12 -0.19 -4.05
C TRP A 63 -14.47 -0.28 -5.43
N THR A 64 -15.26 -0.47 -6.48
CA THR A 64 -14.72 -0.63 -7.83
C THR A 64 -14.91 0.66 -8.61
N LEU A 65 -13.84 1.18 -9.21
CA LEU A 65 -13.85 2.30 -10.14
C LEU A 65 -13.23 1.85 -11.46
N GLN A 66 -13.99 1.84 -12.55
CA GLN A 66 -13.47 1.47 -13.88
C GLN A 66 -12.66 0.15 -13.84
N GLU A 67 -13.24 -0.90 -13.22
CA GLU A 67 -12.63 -2.22 -13.02
C GLU A 67 -11.42 -2.28 -12.07
N ALA A 68 -10.99 -1.16 -11.50
CA ALA A 68 -9.95 -1.11 -10.48
C ALA A 68 -10.56 -1.19 -9.07
N ASP A 69 -9.99 -2.07 -8.24
CA ASP A 69 -10.32 -2.15 -6.81
C ASP A 69 -9.66 -1.01 -6.03
N MET A 70 -10.49 -0.15 -5.45
CA MET A 70 -10.07 0.97 -4.61
C MET A 70 -10.18 0.56 -3.14
N SER A 71 -9.06 0.44 -2.44
CA SER A 71 -9.02 0.07 -1.02
C SER A 71 -8.61 1.26 -0.15
N THR A 72 -9.34 1.51 0.94
CA THR A 72 -9.00 2.54 1.93
C THR A 72 -8.49 1.90 3.23
N TYR A 73 -7.39 2.45 3.74
CA TYR A 73 -6.78 2.03 5.00
C TYR A 73 -6.70 3.22 5.95
N SER A 74 -6.90 3.00 7.24
CA SER A 74 -6.43 3.91 8.30
C SER A 74 -5.40 3.22 9.17
N TRP A 75 -4.61 4.08 9.79
CA TRP A 75 -3.73 3.81 10.91
C TRP A 75 -4.26 4.71 12.02
#